data_AF-A0A1I8N8S4-F1
#
_entry.id   AF-A0A1I8N8S4-F1
#
_cell.length_a   1.000
_cell.length_b   1.000
_cell.length_c   1.000
_cell.angle_alpha   90.00
_cell.angle_beta   90.00
_cell.angle_gamma   90.00
#
_symmetry.space_group_name_H-M   'P 1'
#
loop_
_entity.id
_entity.type
_entity.pdbx_description
1 polymer ?
#
loop_
_entity_poly.entity_id
_entity_poly.type
_entity_poly.pdbx_seq_one_letter_code
_entity_poly.pdbx_strand_id
1 'polypeptide(L)'
;MVSLSTEQFKELLEAVNKQSEKWGSFSGYRSRFNGERNPVKVEEFISAVTPYKTVESISDANAVNGMPMLLEGEAVELWHGVKSKATTFADIEMRLRDAFSPPKPTWRIYAKINESKQQKNEPTDAFMYKERSFFSQLDKITDEADQIYMVCLVRLISTL
;
A
#
# COMPACT_ATOMS: atom_id res chain seq x y z
N MET A 1 38.76 -22.89 38.90
CA MET A 1 37.39 -22.43 38.60
C MET A 1 37.46 -20.93 38.41
N VAL A 2 37.08 -20.40 37.26
CA VAL A 2 37.01 -18.95 37.06
C VAL A 2 35.65 -18.49 37.60
N SER A 3 35.64 -17.87 38.77
CA SER A 3 34.43 -17.23 39.30
C SER A 3 34.32 -15.83 38.71
N LEU A 4 33.25 -15.57 37.96
CA LEU A 4 32.94 -14.20 37.53
C LEU A 4 32.70 -13.33 38.78
N SER A 5 33.31 -12.13 38.78
CA SER A 5 32.97 -11.11 39.78
C SER A 5 31.58 -10.51 39.53
N THR A 6 30.96 -9.98 40.57
CA THR A 6 29.63 -9.35 40.50
C THR A 6 29.56 -8.23 39.47
N GLU A 7 30.64 -7.47 39.30
CA GLU A 7 30.74 -6.38 38.31
C GLU A 7 30.78 -6.93 36.87
N GLN A 8 31.56 -7.99 36.62
CA GLN A 8 31.59 -8.64 35.31
C GLN A 8 30.25 -9.27 34.94
N PHE A 9 29.50 -9.79 35.93
CA PHE A 9 28.16 -10.32 35.71
C PHE A 9 27.16 -9.21 35.37
N LYS A 10 27.27 -8.05 36.05
CA LYS A 10 26.45 -6.87 35.76
C LYS A 10 26.72 -6.29 34.37
N GLU A 11 28.00 -6.17 33.98
CA GLU A 11 28.37 -5.76 32.62
C GLU A 11 27.83 -6.72 31.56
N LEU A 12 27.85 -8.04 31.83
CA LEU A 12 27.26 -9.04 30.95
C LEU A 12 25.73 -8.89 30.84
N LEU A 13 25.04 -8.67 31.96
CA LEU A 13 23.59 -8.43 31.94
C LEU A 13 23.24 -7.14 31.19
N GLU A 14 24.01 -6.07 31.36
CA GLU A 14 23.82 -4.82 30.61
C GLU A 14 24.11 -5.00 29.11
N ALA A 15 25.14 -5.78 28.74
CA ALA A 15 25.45 -6.10 27.35
C ALA A 15 24.36 -6.99 26.70
N VAL A 16 23.87 -8.00 27.44
CA VAL A 16 22.77 -8.87 27.01
C VAL A 16 21.48 -8.07 26.90
N ASN A 17 21.21 -7.14 27.81
CA ASN A 17 20.03 -6.28 27.77
C ASN A 17 20.07 -5.34 26.54
N LYS A 18 21.24 -4.75 26.22
CA LYS A 18 21.46 -3.96 24.99
C LYS A 18 21.33 -4.79 23.71
N GLN A 19 21.72 -6.07 23.73
CA GLN A 19 21.45 -7.00 22.62
C GLN A 19 19.98 -7.46 22.55
N SER A 20 19.21 -7.26 23.63
CA SER A 20 17.82 -7.68 23.75
C SER A 20 16.80 -6.60 23.41
N GLU A 21 17.20 -5.48 22.80
CA GLU A 21 16.26 -4.71 21.97
C GLU A 21 15.87 -5.59 20.78
N LYS A 22 15.00 -6.56 21.06
CA LYS A 22 14.38 -7.45 20.09
C LYS A 22 13.43 -6.58 19.30
N TRP A 23 13.93 -5.90 18.28
CA TRP A 23 13.07 -5.38 17.24
C TRP A 23 12.27 -6.55 16.68
N GLY A 24 10.95 -6.38 16.63
CA GLY A 24 10.05 -7.41 16.12
C GLY A 24 10.42 -7.83 14.69
N SER A 25 9.85 -8.95 14.28
CA SER A 25 10.03 -9.52 12.95
C SER A 25 8.68 -9.92 12.38
N PHE A 26 8.59 -10.04 11.05
CA PHE A 26 7.40 -10.49 10.36
C PHE A 26 7.14 -12.00 10.47
N SER A 27 7.92 -12.75 11.25
CA SER A 27 7.78 -14.21 11.41
C SER A 27 6.40 -14.67 11.90
N GLY A 28 5.69 -13.83 12.68
CA GLY A 28 4.34 -14.13 13.17
C GLY A 28 3.22 -13.76 12.19
N TYR A 29 3.53 -13.01 11.13
CA TYR A 29 2.55 -12.53 10.17
C TYR A 29 2.20 -13.63 9.17
N ARG A 30 0.89 -13.89 8.98
CA ARG A 30 0.39 -15.02 8.18
C ARG A 30 -0.10 -14.64 6.80
N SER A 31 -0.47 -13.37 6.58
CA SER A 31 -0.95 -12.92 5.28
C SER A 31 0.21 -12.75 4.32
N ARG A 32 -0.01 -13.09 3.06
CA ARG A 32 1.00 -13.00 2.01
C ARG A 32 0.42 -12.35 0.77
N PHE A 33 1.26 -11.62 0.04
CA PHE A 33 0.87 -10.93 -1.18
C PHE A 33 1.55 -11.56 -2.40
N ASN A 34 0.75 -12.02 -3.36
CA ASN A 34 1.20 -12.76 -4.53
C ASN A 34 1.61 -11.90 -5.73
N GLY A 35 1.38 -10.57 -5.67
CA GLY A 35 1.66 -9.66 -6.78
C GLY A 35 0.47 -9.40 -7.70
N GLU A 36 -0.76 -9.71 -7.28
CA GLU A 36 -1.94 -9.37 -8.07
C GLU A 36 -1.99 -7.85 -8.36
N ARG A 37 -2.10 -7.48 -9.64
CA ARG A 37 -2.15 -6.08 -10.08
C ARG A 37 -3.52 -5.44 -9.86
N ASN A 38 -3.92 -5.39 -8.60
CA ASN A 38 -5.21 -4.89 -8.17
C ASN A 38 -5.00 -3.85 -7.04
N PRO A 39 -5.36 -2.57 -7.27
CA PRO A 39 -5.22 -1.51 -6.26
C PRO A 39 -5.83 -1.86 -4.91
N VAL A 40 -6.99 -2.53 -4.91
CA VAL A 40 -7.70 -2.90 -3.68
C VAL A 40 -6.88 -3.91 -2.87
N LYS A 41 -6.27 -4.91 -3.54
CA LYS A 41 -5.47 -5.94 -2.88
C LYS A 41 -4.14 -5.41 -2.35
N VAL A 42 -3.53 -4.48 -3.07
CA VAL A 42 -2.30 -3.81 -2.63
C VAL A 42 -2.58 -2.97 -1.37
N GLU A 43 -3.63 -2.15 -1.38
CA GLU A 43 -3.99 -1.36 -0.19
C GLU A 43 -4.49 -2.21 0.98
N GLU A 44 -5.21 -3.32 0.73
CA GLU A 44 -5.61 -4.29 1.75
C GLU A 44 -4.38 -4.88 2.45
N PHE A 45 -3.36 -5.27 1.67
CA PHE A 45 -2.09 -5.78 2.21
C PHE A 45 -1.32 -4.73 3.01
N ILE A 46 -1.14 -3.52 2.47
CA ILE A 46 -0.45 -2.42 3.16
C ILE A 46 -1.18 -2.08 4.46
N SER A 47 -2.51 -1.91 4.41
CA SER A 47 -3.34 -1.59 5.58
C SER A 47 -3.29 -2.68 6.66
N ALA A 48 -3.03 -3.93 6.29
CA ALA A 48 -2.90 -5.02 7.24
C ALA A 48 -1.48 -5.12 7.84
N VAL A 49 -0.44 -4.75 7.10
CA VAL A 49 0.96 -4.92 7.55
C VAL A 49 1.48 -3.71 8.34
N THR A 50 1.01 -2.50 8.04
CA THR A 50 1.34 -1.25 8.75
C THR A 50 1.01 -1.30 10.26
N PRO A 51 -0.20 -1.73 10.70
CA PRO A 51 -0.49 -1.87 12.12
C PRO A 51 0.36 -2.97 12.77
N TYR A 52 0.64 -4.08 12.06
CA TYR A 52 1.47 -5.16 12.59
C TYR A 52 2.90 -4.68 12.87
N LYS A 53 3.51 -3.95 11.93
CA LYS A 53 4.83 -3.32 12.11
C LYS A 53 4.87 -2.43 13.35
N THR A 54 3.80 -1.68 13.57
CA THR A 54 3.67 -0.73 14.68
C THR A 54 3.55 -1.44 16.03
N VAL A 55 2.70 -2.49 16.10
CA VAL A 55 2.50 -3.29 17.32
C VAL A 55 3.75 -4.07 17.69
N GLU A 56 4.43 -4.67 16.72
CA GLU A 56 5.65 -5.47 16.93
C GLU A 56 6.91 -4.60 17.01
N SER A 57 6.80 -3.27 16.94
CA SER A 57 7.93 -2.33 17.00
C SER A 57 9.07 -2.70 16.04
N ILE A 58 8.71 -3.04 14.79
CA ILE A 58 9.66 -3.47 13.76
C ILE A 58 10.38 -2.23 13.21
N SER A 59 11.71 -2.24 13.27
CA SER A 59 12.54 -1.18 12.66
C SER A 59 12.39 -1.17 11.14
N ASP A 60 12.62 -0.03 10.50
CA ASP A 60 12.51 0.07 9.04
C ASP A 60 13.51 -0.85 8.32
N ALA A 61 14.73 -0.99 8.86
CA ALA A 61 15.73 -1.93 8.35
C ALA A 61 15.25 -3.38 8.45
N ASN A 62 14.62 -3.77 9.56
CA ASN A 62 14.04 -5.12 9.70
C ASN A 62 12.83 -5.30 8.80
N ALA A 63 12.04 -4.25 8.58
CA ALA A 63 10.90 -4.30 7.68
C ALA A 63 11.35 -4.54 6.23
N VAL A 64 12.32 -3.78 5.73
CA VAL A 64 12.90 -3.94 4.38
C VAL A 64 13.49 -5.36 4.20
N ASN A 65 14.19 -5.86 5.22
CA ASN A 65 14.78 -7.20 5.15
C ASN A 65 13.77 -8.34 5.31
N GLY A 66 12.69 -8.10 6.05
CA GLY A 66 11.63 -9.07 6.29
C GLY A 66 10.53 -9.11 5.22
N MET A 67 10.40 -8.08 4.38
CA MET A 67 9.38 -8.07 3.31
C MET A 67 9.36 -9.30 2.41
N PRO A 68 10.49 -9.90 1.97
CA PRO A 68 10.46 -11.12 1.16
C PRO A 68 9.66 -12.27 1.82
N MET A 69 9.52 -12.29 3.15
CA MET A 69 8.73 -13.31 3.87
C MET A 69 7.21 -13.11 3.74
N LEU A 70 6.79 -11.91 3.37
CA LEU A 70 5.38 -11.52 3.22
C LEU A 70 4.92 -11.56 1.76
N LEU A 71 5.83 -11.84 0.84
CA LEU A 71 5.57 -11.83 -0.60
C LEU A 71 5.63 -13.26 -1.14
N GLU A 72 4.86 -13.52 -2.18
CA GLU A 72 4.85 -14.77 -2.93
C GLU A 72 4.79 -14.50 -4.43
N GLY A 73 5.17 -15.48 -5.25
CA GLY A 73 5.04 -15.40 -6.71
C GLY A 73 5.75 -14.20 -7.33
N GLU A 74 5.06 -13.50 -8.23
CA GLU A 74 5.58 -12.33 -8.97
C GLU A 74 6.01 -11.20 -8.02
N ALA A 75 5.41 -11.11 -6.84
CA ALA A 75 5.78 -10.09 -5.86
C ALA A 75 7.21 -10.22 -5.33
N VAL A 76 7.69 -11.45 -5.14
CA VAL A 76 9.06 -11.71 -4.67
C VAL A 76 10.08 -11.30 -5.73
N GLU A 77 9.82 -11.64 -6.99
CA GLU A 77 10.70 -11.31 -8.12
C GLU A 77 10.83 -9.80 -8.29
N LEU A 78 9.70 -9.09 -8.27
CA LEU A 78 9.67 -7.63 -8.37
C LEU A 78 10.33 -6.96 -7.17
N TRP A 79 10.10 -7.47 -5.96
CA TRP A 79 10.72 -6.94 -4.75
C TRP A 79 12.25 -7.03 -4.79
N HIS A 80 12.82 -8.13 -5.28
CA HIS A 80 14.27 -8.26 -5.44
C HIS A 80 14.86 -7.17 -6.36
N GLY A 81 14.15 -6.78 -7.42
CA GLY A 81 14.57 -5.72 -8.33
C GLY A 81 14.55 -4.31 -7.73
N VAL A 82 13.71 -4.08 -6.71
CA VAL A 82 13.53 -2.73 -6.11
C VAL A 82 14.05 -2.61 -4.68
N LYS A 83 14.43 -3.72 -4.03
CA LYS A 83 14.89 -3.77 -2.63
C LYS A 83 16.02 -2.78 -2.34
N SER A 84 17.02 -2.67 -3.22
CA SER A 84 18.18 -1.79 -3.03
C SER A 84 17.83 -0.30 -2.91
N LYS A 85 16.63 0.08 -3.35
CA LYS A 85 16.14 1.45 -3.36
C LYS A 85 15.13 1.72 -2.23
N ALA A 86 14.84 0.75 -1.37
CA ALA A 86 13.94 0.90 -0.23
C ALA A 86 14.76 0.98 1.06
N THR A 87 14.67 2.11 1.76
CA THR A 87 15.40 2.36 3.02
C THR A 87 14.48 2.48 4.22
N THR A 88 13.30 3.05 4.00
CA THR A 88 12.25 3.21 5.00
C THR A 88 11.07 2.31 4.68
N PHE A 89 10.20 2.09 5.66
CA PHE A 89 8.96 1.36 5.41
C PHE A 89 8.03 2.11 4.44
N ALA A 90 8.04 3.44 4.48
CA ALA A 90 7.30 4.27 3.51
C ALA A 90 7.78 4.04 2.06
N ASP A 91 9.09 3.84 1.85
CA ASP A 91 9.61 3.48 0.53
C ASP A 91 9.06 2.13 0.03
N ILE A 92 8.82 1.19 0.94
CA ILE A 92 8.23 -0.12 0.62
C ILE A 92 6.80 0.08 0.12
N GLU A 93 5.98 0.82 0.88
CA GLU A 93 4.59 1.07 0.51
C GLU A 93 4.49 1.77 -0.85
N MET A 94 5.30 2.81 -1.07
CA MET A 94 5.36 3.52 -2.35
C MET A 94 5.72 2.57 -3.49
N ARG A 95 6.74 1.72 -3.31
CA ARG A 95 7.18 0.77 -4.34
C ARG A 95 6.15 -0.31 -4.65
N LEU A 96 5.44 -0.80 -3.64
CA LEU A 96 4.35 -1.76 -3.84
C LEU A 96 3.21 -1.12 -4.64
N ARG A 97 2.85 0.13 -4.32
CA ARG A 97 1.87 0.90 -5.09
C ARG A 97 2.35 1.09 -6.54
N ASP A 98 3.57 1.54 -6.76
CA ASP A 98 4.10 1.77 -8.11
C ASP A 98 4.16 0.49 -8.97
N ALA A 99 4.54 -0.64 -8.35
CA ALA A 99 4.70 -1.91 -9.07
C ALA A 99 3.37 -2.61 -9.38
N PHE A 100 2.44 -2.63 -8.42
CA PHE A 100 1.22 -3.46 -8.49
C PHE A 100 -0.07 -2.66 -8.63
N SER A 101 -0.03 -1.36 -8.36
CA SER A 101 -1.15 -0.45 -8.48
C SER A 101 -0.72 0.88 -9.11
N PRO A 102 -0.05 0.87 -10.29
CA PRO A 102 0.40 2.11 -10.90
C PRO A 102 -0.81 3.05 -11.10
N PRO A 103 -0.67 4.34 -10.76
CA PRO A 103 -1.74 5.30 -10.93
C PRO A 103 -2.18 5.30 -12.39
N LYS A 104 -3.50 5.27 -12.62
CA LYS A 104 -4.01 5.34 -13.98
C LYS A 104 -3.67 6.72 -14.54
N PRO A 105 -3.10 6.80 -15.76
CA PRO A 105 -2.83 8.10 -16.34
C PRO A 105 -4.14 8.87 -16.53
N THR A 106 -4.09 10.18 -16.29
CA THR A 106 -5.24 11.10 -16.30
C THR A 106 -6.15 10.93 -17.51
N TRP A 107 -5.58 10.79 -18.71
CA TRP A 107 -6.35 10.61 -19.95
C TRP A 107 -7.19 9.32 -19.95
N ARG A 108 -6.73 8.23 -19.32
CA ARG A 108 -7.51 6.98 -19.19
C ARG A 108 -8.68 7.14 -18.23
N ILE A 109 -8.53 7.97 -17.20
CA ILE A 109 -9.60 8.26 -16.26
C ILE A 109 -10.69 9.06 -16.99
N TYR A 110 -10.31 10.11 -17.71
CA TYR A 110 -11.25 10.87 -18.55
C TYR A 110 -11.92 10.01 -19.62
N ALA A 111 -11.18 9.11 -20.29
CA ALA A 111 -11.77 8.17 -21.24
C ALA A 111 -12.85 7.29 -20.57
N LYS A 112 -12.59 6.77 -19.37
CA LYS A 112 -13.57 5.97 -18.61
C LYS A 112 -14.82 6.74 -18.20
N ILE A 113 -14.65 8.00 -17.78
CA ILE A 113 -15.78 8.89 -17.45
C ILE A 113 -16.64 9.10 -18.70
N ASN A 114 -16.03 9.37 -19.85
CA ASN A 114 -16.74 9.60 -21.11
C ASN A 114 -17.38 8.33 -21.70
N GLU A 115 -16.78 7.16 -21.47
CA GLU A 115 -17.34 5.86 -21.89
C GLU A 115 -18.48 5.39 -20.98
N SER A 116 -18.52 5.85 -19.73
CA SER A 116 -19.49 5.39 -18.73
C SER A 116 -20.85 6.05 -18.94
N LYS A 117 -21.82 5.24 -19.36
CA LYS A 117 -23.23 5.64 -19.50
C LYS A 117 -24.05 5.06 -18.36
N GLN A 118 -24.92 5.88 -17.77
CA GLN A 118 -25.89 5.37 -16.79
C GLN A 118 -26.80 4.34 -17.46
N GLN A 119 -26.90 3.17 -16.86
CA GLN A 119 -27.77 2.11 -17.37
C GLN A 119 -29.23 2.40 -17.01
N LYS A 120 -30.18 1.88 -17.82
CA LYS A 120 -31.63 2.10 -17.58
C LYS A 120 -32.10 1.67 -16.19
N ASN A 121 -31.46 0.67 -15.60
CA ASN A 121 -31.82 0.10 -14.30
C ASN A 121 -30.87 0.54 -13.16
N GLU A 122 -29.96 1.48 -13.43
CA GLU A 122 -29.01 1.98 -12.44
C GLU A 122 -29.56 3.25 -11.78
N PRO A 123 -29.66 3.31 -10.44
CA PRO A 123 -30.03 4.53 -9.74
C PRO A 123 -29.00 5.65 -9.99
N THR A 124 -29.48 6.88 -10.15
CA THR A 124 -28.61 8.03 -10.43
C THR A 124 -27.56 8.23 -9.35
N ASP A 125 -27.89 8.01 -8.08
CA ASP A 125 -26.93 8.17 -6.98
C ASP A 125 -25.77 7.17 -7.07
N ALA A 126 -26.05 5.92 -7.46
CA ALA A 126 -25.03 4.89 -7.65
C ALA A 126 -24.10 5.25 -8.81
N PHE A 127 -24.66 5.74 -9.91
CA PHE A 127 -23.90 6.22 -11.06
C PHE A 127 -23.01 7.43 -10.67
N MET A 128 -23.57 8.43 -10.00
CA MET A 128 -22.83 9.61 -9.56
C MET A 128 -21.70 9.26 -8.58
N TYR A 129 -21.94 8.30 -7.68
CA TYR A 129 -20.91 7.80 -6.77
C TYR A 129 -19.74 7.17 -7.53
N LYS A 130 -20.03 6.36 -8.55
CA LYS A 130 -19.02 5.74 -9.42
C LYS A 130 -18.20 6.79 -10.18
N GLU A 131 -18.85 7.79 -10.77
CA GLU A 131 -18.17 8.88 -11.49
C GLU A 131 -17.29 9.70 -10.53
N ARG A 132 -17.79 10.06 -9.35
CA ARG A 132 -17.02 10.75 -8.30
C ARG A 132 -15.79 9.96 -7.86
N SER A 133 -15.89 8.64 -7.80
CA SER A 133 -14.74 7.77 -7.51
C SER A 133 -13.66 7.81 -8.61
N PHE A 134 -14.01 8.12 -9.87
CA PHE A 134 -13.01 8.36 -10.91
C PHE A 134 -12.34 9.73 -10.76
N PHE A 135 -13.11 10.79 -10.46
CA PHE A 135 -12.53 12.11 -10.22
C PHE A 135 -11.57 12.13 -9.01
N SER A 136 -11.83 11.33 -7.98
CA SER A 136 -10.93 11.21 -6.82
C SER A 136 -9.58 10.56 -7.15
N GLN A 137 -9.44 9.93 -8.33
CA GLN A 137 -8.18 9.34 -8.80
C GLN A 137 -7.32 10.34 -9.60
N LEU A 138 -7.80 11.57 -9.84
CA LEU A 138 -7.07 12.58 -10.60
C LEU A 138 -6.09 13.35 -9.69
N ASP A 139 -4.87 13.57 -10.18
CA ASP A 139 -3.85 14.35 -9.48
C ASP A 139 -4.26 15.82 -9.26
N LYS A 140 -5.07 16.36 -10.17
CA LYS A 140 -5.64 17.71 -10.08
C LYS A 140 -7.15 17.63 -9.91
N ILE A 141 -7.61 18.02 -8.73
CA ILE A 141 -9.03 18.17 -8.45
C ILE A 141 -9.57 19.28 -9.35
N THR A 142 -10.53 18.93 -10.20
CA THR A 142 -11.29 19.90 -11.00
C THR A 142 -12.41 20.47 -10.14
N ASP A 143 -12.82 21.73 -10.34
CA ASP A 143 -13.90 22.34 -9.56
C ASP A 143 -15.19 21.52 -9.66
N GLU A 144 -15.99 21.53 -8.58
CA GLU A 144 -17.21 20.72 -8.50
C GLU A 144 -18.19 21.02 -9.65
N ALA A 145 -18.28 22.30 -10.05
CA ALA A 145 -19.08 22.72 -11.19
C ALA A 145 -18.65 22.02 -12.49
N ASP A 146 -17.35 22.00 -12.77
CA ASP A 146 -16.80 21.36 -13.97
C ASP A 146 -17.01 19.85 -13.96
N GLN A 147 -16.87 19.20 -12.80
CA GLN A 147 -17.17 17.76 -12.66
C GLN A 147 -18.63 17.47 -13.00
N ILE A 148 -19.57 18.29 -12.48
CA ILE A 148 -20.99 18.17 -12.78
C ILE A 148 -21.25 18.38 -14.28
N TYR A 149 -20.63 19.39 -14.89
CA TYR A 149 -20.76 19.64 -16.33
C TYR A 149 -20.28 18.44 -17.16
N MET A 150 -19.13 17.86 -16.82
CA MET A 150 -18.60 16.68 -17.53
C MET A 150 -19.56 15.48 -17.45
N VAL A 151 -20.05 15.15 -16.26
CA VAL A 151 -20.97 14.00 -16.08
C VAL A 151 -22.32 14.25 -16.77
N CYS A 152 -22.86 15.47 -16.68
CA CYS A 152 -24.12 15.83 -17.34
C CYS A 152 -24.01 15.83 -18.87
N LEU A 153 -22.89 16.30 -19.43
CA LEU A 153 -22.63 16.27 -20.87
C LEU A 153 -22.61 14.84 -21.42
N VAL A 154 -21.90 13.93 -20.75
CA VAL A 154 -21.84 12.51 -21.13
C VAL A 154 -23.22 11.86 -21.09
N ARG A 155 -24.03 12.21 -20.09
CA ARG A 155 -25.41 11.75 -19.98
C ARG A 155 -26.30 12.26 -21.12
N LEU A 156 -26.22 13.56 -21.46
CA LEU A 156 -27.02 14.17 -22.52
C LEU A 156 -26.71 13.61 -23.91
N ILE A 157 -25.42 13.41 -24.22
CA ILE A 157 -24.97 12.79 -25.48
C ILE A 157 -25.46 11.34 -25.59
N SER A 158 -25.73 10.67 -24.48
CA SER A 158 -26.21 9.28 -24.46
C SER A 158 -27.72 9.13 -24.68
N THR A 159 -28.47 10.23 -24.59
CA THR A 159 -29.92 10.29 -24.82
C THR A 159 -30.32 10.78 -26.22
N LEU A 160 -29.35 11.26 -27.00
CA LEU A 160 -29.48 11.62 -28.43
C LEU A 160 -29.10 10.42 -29.31
#